data_AF-A0A264W3R4-F1
#
_entry.id   AF-A0A264W3R4-F1
#
_cell.length_a   1.000
_cell.length_b   1.000
_cell.length_c   1.000
_cell.angle_alpha   90.00
_cell.angle_beta   90.00
_cell.angle_gamma   90.00
#
_symmetry.space_group_name_H-M   'P 1'
#
loop_
_entity.id
_entity.type
_entity.pdbx_description
1 polymer ?
#
loop_
_entity_poly.entity_id
_entity_poly.type
_entity_poly.pdbx_seq_one_letter_code
_entity_poly.pdbx_strand_id
1 'polypeptide(L)'
;MNFNDFTNTIDSLNNGDDNVALKRLIRELSDLETKIEKLSSQDYVELNNVLKGFDGLYNVLSGQPEINQGITMEKLTLFAECDSRLENFDSHVQKFKPDFTKLEIVHCDFTGVGFEWNGPHYAIVWEVDPKFDSVMVIPLTSKKRKHLPGIFSVGQVAGLPKGETTVLVSDMTRVSRKRLSKIMYKHPRNGVKAAKLPNPWLTRIQEAIVVIYSGEKTFEEYIINNCGVAMPKDLKVLNTLRYKPIKGSFDSHTLKFNYRLWNDNQEQCIELLNPNEKIDKFTKKNLIKDLFSEDQLIRETAEKECSRLYDI
;
A
#
# COMPACT_ATOMS: atom_id res chain seq x y z
N MET A 1 -29.28 10.24 -39.77
CA MET A 1 -28.62 9.95 -41.06
C MET A 1 -29.03 8.54 -41.46
N ASN A 2 -29.60 8.36 -42.65
CA ASN A 2 -30.08 7.05 -43.07
C ASN A 2 -28.87 6.18 -43.44
N PHE A 3 -28.85 4.89 -43.12
CA PHE A 3 -27.68 4.02 -43.33
C PHE A 3 -27.25 3.95 -44.81
N ASN A 4 -28.22 4.13 -45.72
CA ASN A 4 -28.00 4.22 -47.17
C ASN A 4 -27.28 5.51 -47.61
N ASP A 5 -27.25 6.56 -46.79
CA ASP A 5 -26.49 7.79 -47.10
C ASP A 5 -24.99 7.60 -46.82
N PHE A 6 -24.63 6.65 -45.94
CA PHE A 6 -23.24 6.37 -45.57
C PHE A 6 -22.53 5.51 -46.61
N THR A 7 -23.20 4.50 -47.16
CA THR A 7 -22.65 3.62 -48.23
C THR A 7 -22.39 4.38 -49.53
N ASN A 8 -23.30 5.27 -49.93
CA ASN A 8 -23.10 6.12 -51.11
C ASN A 8 -21.92 7.11 -50.96
N THR A 9 -21.58 7.50 -49.72
CA THR A 9 -20.44 8.38 -49.45
C THR A 9 -19.11 7.61 -49.57
N ILE A 10 -19.09 6.33 -49.18
CA ILE A 10 -17.88 5.48 -49.27
C ILE A 10 -17.52 5.15 -50.73
N ASP A 11 -18.51 4.87 -51.58
CA ASP A 11 -18.25 4.59 -53.01
C ASP A 11 -17.69 5.81 -53.76
N SER A 12 -18.05 7.02 -53.33
CA SER A 12 -17.53 8.27 -53.92
C SER A 12 -16.05 8.55 -53.59
N LEU A 13 -15.52 7.96 -52.50
CA LEU A 13 -14.14 8.16 -52.03
C LEU A 13 -13.15 7.15 -52.63
N ASN A 14 -13.62 6.18 -53.40
CA ASN A 14 -12.83 5.06 -53.91
C ASN A 14 -12.13 5.34 -55.26
N ASN A 15 -12.29 6.54 -55.82
CA ASN A 15 -11.77 6.93 -57.14
C ASN A 15 -10.38 7.58 -57.13
N GLY A 16 -9.63 7.54 -56.02
CA GLY A 16 -8.26 8.05 -55.93
C GLY A 16 -7.30 6.97 -55.43
N ASP A 17 -6.21 6.72 -56.16
CA ASP A 17 -5.37 5.54 -55.96
C ASP A 17 -4.40 5.59 -54.76
N ASP A 18 -4.43 6.65 -53.94
CA ASP A 18 -3.44 6.87 -52.87
C ASP A 18 -4.06 7.00 -51.47
N ASN A 19 -4.78 5.97 -51.01
CA ASN A 19 -5.04 5.88 -49.56
C ASN A 19 -5.16 4.44 -49.05
N VAL A 20 -4.02 3.75 -48.96
CA VAL A 20 -3.87 2.39 -48.42
C VAL A 20 -4.47 2.26 -47.01
N ALA A 21 -4.40 3.33 -46.19
CA ALA A 21 -5.01 3.36 -44.87
C ALA A 21 -6.54 3.38 -44.92
N LEU A 22 -7.13 4.14 -45.85
CA LEU A 22 -8.58 4.20 -46.05
C LEU A 22 -9.13 2.88 -46.59
N LYS A 23 -8.46 2.27 -47.58
CA LYS A 23 -8.81 0.94 -48.13
C LYS A 23 -8.73 -0.15 -47.05
N ARG A 24 -7.77 -0.06 -46.14
CA ARG A 24 -7.66 -0.96 -44.98
C ARG A 24 -8.81 -0.77 -43.98
N LEU A 25 -9.17 0.47 -43.67
CA LEU A 25 -10.27 0.79 -42.76
C LEU A 25 -11.63 0.34 -43.31
N ILE A 26 -11.87 0.53 -44.62
CA ILE A 26 -13.07 0.03 -45.31
C ILE A 26 -13.16 -1.49 -45.24
N ARG A 27 -12.03 -2.18 -45.43
CA ARG A 27 -11.96 -3.64 -45.32
C ARG A 27 -12.22 -4.12 -43.90
N GLU A 28 -11.65 -3.46 -42.90
CA GLU A 28 -11.87 -3.77 -41.47
C GLU A 28 -13.34 -3.54 -41.07
N LEU A 29 -14.00 -2.51 -41.62
CA LEU A 29 -15.44 -2.25 -41.41
C LEU A 29 -16.33 -3.30 -42.08
N SER A 30 -16.02 -3.70 -43.31
CA SER A 30 -16.77 -4.74 -44.02
C SER A 30 -16.61 -6.13 -43.36
N ASP A 31 -15.42 -6.45 -42.84
CA ASP A 31 -15.19 -7.65 -42.03
C ASP A 31 -15.98 -7.59 -40.71
N LEU A 32 -16.16 -6.41 -40.12
CA LEU A 32 -16.97 -6.20 -38.93
C LEU A 32 -18.46 -6.40 -39.24
N GLU A 33 -18.98 -5.84 -40.33
CA GLU A 33 -20.36 -6.07 -40.82
C GLU A 33 -20.62 -7.57 -41.02
N THR A 34 -19.71 -8.27 -41.70
CA THR A 34 -19.86 -9.70 -41.96
C THR A 34 -19.80 -10.53 -40.66
N LYS A 35 -19.06 -10.08 -39.64
CA LYS A 35 -19.05 -10.71 -38.31
C LYS A 35 -20.33 -10.43 -37.53
N ILE A 36 -20.85 -9.22 -37.65
CA ILE A 36 -22.11 -8.76 -37.05
C ILE A 36 -23.30 -9.53 -37.64
N GLU A 37 -23.33 -9.77 -38.95
CA GLU A 37 -24.36 -10.58 -39.61
C GLU A 37 -24.30 -12.08 -39.24
N LYS A 38 -23.14 -12.58 -38.82
CA LYS A 38 -22.93 -13.97 -38.40
C LYS A 38 -23.27 -14.24 -36.93
N LEU A 39 -23.55 -13.22 -36.14
CA LEU A 39 -24.05 -13.39 -34.78
C LEU A 39 -25.49 -13.91 -34.87
N SER A 40 -25.76 -15.05 -34.26
CA SER A 40 -27.12 -15.61 -34.23
C SER A 40 -28.05 -14.67 -33.47
N SER A 41 -29.35 -14.74 -33.72
CA SER A 41 -30.36 -13.97 -32.98
C SER A 41 -30.23 -14.18 -31.46
N GLN A 42 -29.74 -15.35 -31.05
CA GLN A 42 -29.44 -15.69 -29.66
C GLN A 42 -28.23 -14.89 -29.14
N ASP A 43 -27.15 -14.77 -29.92
CA ASP A 43 -25.96 -13.98 -29.57
C ASP A 43 -26.28 -12.48 -29.48
N TYR A 44 -27.17 -11.98 -30.33
CA TYR A 44 -27.68 -10.60 -30.26
C TYR A 44 -28.52 -10.34 -29.01
N VAL A 45 -29.36 -11.30 -28.63
CA VAL A 45 -30.16 -11.20 -27.40
C VAL A 45 -29.26 -11.30 -26.18
N GLU A 46 -28.25 -12.17 -26.20
CA GLU A 46 -27.26 -12.31 -25.13
C GLU A 46 -26.40 -11.05 -25.01
N LEU A 47 -25.91 -10.49 -26.12
CA LEU A 47 -25.20 -9.22 -26.16
C LEU A 47 -26.08 -8.06 -25.67
N ASN A 48 -27.33 -7.97 -26.12
CA ASN A 48 -28.26 -6.93 -25.65
C ASN A 48 -28.62 -7.09 -24.17
N ASN A 49 -28.69 -8.31 -23.64
CA ASN A 49 -28.90 -8.54 -22.22
C ASN A 49 -27.67 -8.15 -21.40
N VAL A 50 -26.46 -8.42 -21.92
CA VAL A 50 -25.19 -7.95 -21.35
C VAL A 50 -25.14 -6.42 -21.36
N LEU A 51 -25.46 -5.78 -22.50
CA LEU A 51 -25.48 -4.32 -22.67
C LEU A 51 -26.53 -3.64 -21.78
N LYS A 52 -27.73 -4.21 -21.64
CA LYS A 52 -28.74 -3.74 -20.67
C LYS A 52 -28.24 -3.82 -19.22
N GLY A 53 -27.40 -4.80 -18.91
CA GLY A 53 -26.69 -4.88 -17.62
C GLY A 53 -25.73 -3.70 -17.39
N PHE A 54 -25.26 -3.06 -18.47
CA PHE A 54 -24.37 -1.89 -18.43
C PHE A 54 -25.12 -0.54 -18.46
N ASP A 55 -26.43 -0.49 -18.72
CA ASP A 55 -27.21 0.77 -18.71
C ASP A 55 -27.11 1.49 -17.35
N GLY A 56 -27.11 0.74 -16.25
CA GLY A 56 -26.87 1.29 -14.92
C GLY A 56 -25.48 1.90 -14.74
N LEU A 57 -24.46 1.27 -15.34
CA LEU A 57 -23.08 1.75 -15.32
C LEU A 57 -22.91 3.00 -16.19
N TYR A 58 -23.54 3.02 -17.37
CA TYR A 58 -23.57 4.16 -18.28
C TYR A 58 -24.21 5.38 -17.61
N ASN A 59 -25.34 5.20 -16.93
CA ASN A 59 -25.98 6.28 -16.17
C ASN A 59 -25.09 6.82 -15.04
N VAL A 60 -24.40 5.94 -14.31
CA VAL A 60 -23.46 6.35 -13.25
C VAL A 60 -22.26 7.11 -13.82
N LEU A 61 -21.72 6.67 -14.96
CA LEU A 61 -20.57 7.30 -15.61
C LEU A 61 -20.96 8.65 -16.23
N SER A 62 -22.09 8.72 -16.93
CA SER A 62 -22.60 9.93 -17.58
C SER A 62 -22.91 11.08 -16.60
N GLY A 63 -23.12 10.78 -15.32
CA GLY A 63 -23.31 11.77 -14.25
C GLY A 63 -22.01 12.33 -13.65
N GLN A 64 -20.83 11.83 -14.04
CA GLN A 64 -19.53 12.27 -13.55
C GLN A 64 -18.87 13.29 -14.50
N PRO A 65 -18.02 14.21 -13.99
CA PRO A 65 -17.14 15.02 -14.85
C PRO A 65 -16.27 14.13 -15.74
N GLU A 66 -16.02 14.51 -17.00
CA GLU A 66 -15.28 13.69 -18.00
C GLU A 66 -13.94 13.13 -17.49
N ILE A 67 -13.17 13.93 -16.73
CA ILE A 67 -11.89 13.50 -16.13
C ILE A 67 -12.08 12.31 -15.19
N ASN A 68 -13.19 12.29 -14.43
CA ASN A 68 -13.51 11.20 -13.50
C ASN A 68 -14.05 9.97 -14.24
N GLN A 69 -14.68 10.14 -15.41
CA GLN A 69 -15.17 9.03 -16.23
C GLN A 69 -14.00 8.20 -16.78
N GLY A 70 -12.98 8.84 -17.33
CA GLY A 70 -11.79 8.16 -17.87
C GLY A 70 -11.06 7.35 -16.79
N ILE A 71 -10.80 7.96 -15.62
CA ILE A 71 -10.16 7.28 -14.49
C ILE A 71 -11.03 6.12 -13.98
N THR A 72 -12.36 6.30 -13.90
CA THR A 72 -13.26 5.23 -13.46
C THR A 72 -13.26 4.07 -14.45
N MET A 73 -13.25 4.35 -15.76
CA MET A 73 -13.21 3.33 -16.78
C MET A 73 -11.89 2.55 -16.75
N GLU A 74 -10.75 3.24 -16.65
CA GLU A 74 -9.43 2.59 -16.52
C GLU A 74 -9.40 1.62 -15.33
N LYS A 75 -9.98 2.02 -14.19
CA LYS A 75 -10.09 1.16 -13.00
C LYS A 75 -10.99 -0.04 -13.21
N LEU A 76 -12.13 0.14 -13.87
CA LEU A 76 -13.05 -0.95 -14.19
C LEU A 76 -12.40 -1.94 -15.18
N THR A 77 -11.67 -1.43 -16.17
CA THR A 77 -10.90 -2.25 -17.10
C THR A 77 -9.84 -3.05 -16.37
N LEU A 78 -9.01 -2.42 -15.54
CA LEU A 78 -7.99 -3.12 -14.75
C LEU A 78 -8.61 -4.18 -13.84
N PHE A 79 -9.72 -3.86 -13.18
CA PHE A 79 -10.46 -4.80 -12.35
C PHE A 79 -10.94 -6.02 -13.16
N ALA A 80 -11.58 -5.78 -14.31
CA ALA A 80 -12.08 -6.84 -15.19
C ALA A 80 -10.95 -7.69 -15.78
N GLU A 81 -9.86 -7.07 -16.22
CA GLU A 81 -8.66 -7.77 -16.71
C GLU A 81 -8.07 -8.66 -15.63
N CYS A 82 -7.90 -8.16 -14.41
CA CYS A 82 -7.41 -8.96 -13.30
C CYS A 82 -8.37 -10.10 -12.95
N ASP A 83 -9.68 -9.87 -12.92
CA ASP A 83 -10.65 -10.90 -12.55
C ASP A 83 -10.80 -11.99 -13.62
N SER A 84 -10.57 -11.64 -14.89
CA SER A 84 -10.55 -12.60 -16.00
C SER A 84 -9.37 -13.58 -15.95
N ARG A 85 -8.33 -13.31 -15.14
CA ARG A 85 -7.17 -14.20 -15.01
C ARG A 85 -7.59 -15.52 -14.35
N LEU A 86 -7.20 -16.63 -14.97
CA LEU A 86 -7.46 -17.97 -14.43
C LEU A 86 -6.58 -18.23 -13.20
N GLU A 87 -7.22 -18.56 -12.09
CA GLU A 87 -6.52 -19.10 -10.92
C GLU A 87 -6.30 -20.60 -11.08
N ASN A 88 -5.07 -21.03 -10.85
CA ASN A 88 -4.73 -22.45 -10.86
C ASN A 88 -4.74 -22.97 -9.42
N PHE A 89 -5.84 -23.61 -9.00
CA PHE A 89 -5.92 -24.31 -7.71
C PHE A 89 -5.53 -25.78 -7.86
N ASP A 90 -4.50 -26.20 -7.14
CA ASP A 90 -4.09 -27.59 -7.03
C ASP A 90 -4.88 -28.25 -5.90
N SER A 91 -5.87 -29.06 -6.26
CA SER A 91 -6.79 -29.71 -5.33
C SER A 91 -6.13 -30.77 -4.45
N HIS A 92 -5.02 -31.36 -4.90
CA HIS A 92 -4.30 -32.39 -4.14
C HIS A 92 -3.53 -31.80 -2.96
N VAL A 93 -2.88 -30.67 -3.16
CA VAL A 93 -2.18 -29.94 -2.08
C VAL A 93 -3.05 -28.86 -1.44
N GLN A 94 -4.29 -28.68 -1.91
CA GLN A 94 -5.21 -27.61 -1.52
C GLN A 94 -4.55 -26.23 -1.54
N LYS A 95 -3.87 -25.90 -2.65
CA LYS A 95 -3.10 -24.66 -2.78
C LYS A 95 -3.26 -24.02 -4.14
N PHE A 96 -3.34 -22.69 -4.15
CA PHE A 96 -3.26 -21.90 -5.37
C PHE A 96 -1.82 -21.78 -5.88
N LYS A 97 -1.64 -21.82 -7.20
CA LYS A 97 -0.37 -21.50 -7.87
C LYS A 97 -0.45 -20.08 -8.43
N PRO A 98 0.53 -19.21 -8.14
CA PRO A 98 1.72 -19.44 -7.31
C PRO A 98 1.44 -19.34 -5.78
N ASP A 99 2.03 -20.25 -4.99
CA ASP A 99 1.94 -20.25 -3.52
C ASP A 99 2.79 -19.12 -2.93
N PHE A 100 2.20 -18.23 -2.12
CA PHE A 100 2.89 -17.08 -1.53
C PHE A 100 3.20 -17.32 -0.06
N THR A 101 4.36 -16.86 0.40
CA THR A 101 4.76 -16.99 1.81
C THR A 101 4.77 -15.66 2.54
N LYS A 102 4.57 -15.69 3.87
CA LYS A 102 4.67 -14.49 4.70
C LYS A 102 6.04 -13.82 4.54
N LEU A 103 6.03 -12.48 4.46
CA LEU A 103 7.15 -11.58 4.15
C LEU A 103 7.68 -11.62 2.71
N GLU A 104 7.13 -12.46 1.84
CA GLU A 104 7.46 -12.45 0.41
C GLU A 104 6.99 -11.13 -0.22
N ILE A 105 7.77 -10.61 -1.15
CA ILE A 105 7.44 -9.38 -1.86
C ILE A 105 6.91 -9.75 -3.23
N VAL A 106 5.74 -9.20 -3.54
CA VAL A 106 4.99 -9.45 -4.76
C VAL A 106 4.75 -8.14 -5.49
N HIS A 107 4.56 -8.26 -6.80
CA HIS A 107 3.96 -7.20 -7.60
C HIS A 107 2.45 -7.34 -7.46
N CYS A 108 1.77 -6.25 -7.15
CA CYS A 108 0.34 -6.21 -6.87
C CYS A 108 -0.33 -5.13 -7.72
N ASP A 109 -1.32 -5.53 -8.50
CA ASP A 109 -2.17 -4.61 -9.26
C ASP A 109 -3.31 -4.12 -8.35
N PHE A 110 -3.12 -2.96 -7.70
CA PHE A 110 -4.14 -2.39 -6.81
C PHE A 110 -5.25 -1.71 -7.60
N THR A 111 -6.49 -1.75 -7.09
CA THR A 111 -7.68 -1.18 -7.73
C THR A 111 -8.45 -0.26 -6.79
N GLY A 112 -7.72 0.47 -5.93
CA GLY A 112 -8.31 1.25 -4.86
C GLY A 112 -9.11 2.47 -5.35
N VAL A 113 -10.06 2.90 -4.54
CA VAL A 113 -10.90 4.09 -4.80
C VAL A 113 -10.49 5.23 -3.86
N GLY A 114 -10.51 6.47 -4.36
CA GLY A 114 -10.14 7.65 -3.58
C GLY A 114 -8.65 7.68 -3.20
N PHE A 115 -8.36 7.63 -1.90
CA PHE A 115 -7.01 7.72 -1.33
C PHE A 115 -6.27 6.38 -1.26
N GLU A 116 -6.90 5.28 -1.67
CA GLU A 116 -6.30 3.95 -1.69
C GLU A 116 -5.27 3.80 -2.83
N TRP A 117 -4.40 2.80 -2.69
CA TRP A 117 -3.43 2.45 -3.71
C TRP A 117 -4.12 2.05 -5.02
N ASN A 118 -3.58 2.53 -6.15
CA ASN A 118 -4.11 2.23 -7.48
C ASN A 118 -3.00 1.92 -8.45
N GLY A 119 -3.21 0.91 -9.29
CA GLY A 119 -2.24 0.45 -10.27
C GLY A 119 -1.13 -0.45 -9.69
N PRO A 120 -0.09 -0.71 -10.50
CA PRO A 120 0.97 -1.66 -10.17
C PRO A 120 1.90 -1.14 -9.08
N HIS A 121 1.97 -1.84 -7.95
CA HIS A 121 2.87 -1.53 -6.85
C HIS A 121 3.47 -2.78 -6.21
N TYR A 122 4.59 -2.62 -5.51
CA TYR A 122 5.14 -3.69 -4.69
C TYR A 122 4.38 -3.81 -3.37
N ALA A 123 4.23 -5.03 -2.86
CA ALA A 123 3.60 -5.28 -1.57
C ALA A 123 4.24 -6.47 -0.86
N ILE A 124 4.19 -6.46 0.46
CA ILE A 124 4.61 -7.59 1.30
C ILE A 124 3.39 -8.47 1.57
N VAL A 125 3.52 -9.77 1.33
CA VAL A 125 2.53 -10.76 1.73
C VAL A 125 2.55 -10.92 3.25
N TRP A 126 1.44 -10.63 3.91
CA TRP A 126 1.33 -10.71 5.37
C TRP A 126 0.62 -11.97 5.85
N GLU A 127 -0.53 -12.29 5.24
CA GLU A 127 -1.35 -13.44 5.58
C GLU A 127 -1.94 -14.04 4.31
N VAL A 128 -1.89 -15.36 4.23
CA VAL A 128 -2.34 -16.15 3.09
C VAL A 128 -3.15 -17.30 3.65
N ASP A 129 -4.46 -17.30 3.41
CA ASP A 129 -5.29 -18.47 3.70
C ASP A 129 -5.41 -19.32 2.43
N PRO A 130 -4.94 -20.57 2.42
CA PRO A 130 -4.97 -21.43 1.23
C PRO A 130 -6.39 -21.71 0.71
N LYS A 131 -7.43 -21.54 1.53
CA LYS A 131 -8.83 -21.77 1.14
C LYS A 131 -9.48 -20.57 0.47
N PHE A 132 -8.93 -19.37 0.67
CA PHE A 132 -9.49 -18.13 0.14
C PHE A 132 -8.59 -17.55 -0.95
N ASP A 133 -9.21 -16.93 -1.96
CA ASP A 133 -8.52 -16.13 -2.97
C ASP A 133 -7.94 -14.83 -2.37
N SER A 134 -8.51 -14.34 -1.27
CA SER A 134 -8.00 -13.14 -0.62
C SER A 134 -6.64 -13.37 0.07
N VAL A 135 -5.66 -12.53 -0.26
CA VAL A 135 -4.35 -12.42 0.39
C VAL A 135 -4.24 -11.05 1.06
N MET A 136 -3.80 -11.04 2.33
CA MET A 136 -3.51 -9.79 3.03
C MET A 136 -2.11 -9.31 2.66
N VAL A 137 -2.02 -8.07 2.19
CA VAL A 137 -0.78 -7.46 1.74
C VAL A 137 -0.53 -6.11 2.40
N ILE A 138 0.75 -5.74 2.53
CA ILE A 138 1.20 -4.45 3.05
C ILE A 138 1.87 -3.70 1.90
N PRO A 139 1.32 -2.56 1.44
CA PRO A 139 1.90 -1.80 0.34
C PRO A 139 3.32 -1.31 0.65
N LEU A 140 4.13 -1.23 -0.41
CA LEU A 140 5.48 -0.67 -0.39
C LEU A 140 5.56 0.56 -1.29
N THR A 141 6.41 1.51 -0.92
CA THR A 141 6.72 2.66 -1.76
C THR A 141 8.21 2.98 -1.77
N SER A 142 8.71 3.46 -2.91
CA SER A 142 10.07 4.01 -3.02
C SER A 142 10.15 5.49 -2.61
N LYS A 143 8.99 6.15 -2.39
CA LYS A 143 8.95 7.54 -1.95
C LYS A 143 9.41 7.63 -0.50
N LYS A 144 10.30 8.57 -0.22
CA LYS A 144 10.65 8.93 1.16
C LYS A 144 9.41 9.45 1.87
N ARG A 145 9.13 8.90 3.05
CA ARG A 145 8.02 9.27 3.92
C ARG A 145 8.56 9.52 5.31
N LYS A 146 7.91 10.43 6.04
CA LYS A 146 8.19 10.64 7.45
C LYS A 146 8.00 9.32 8.21
N HIS A 147 8.99 8.97 9.03
CA HIS A 147 8.90 7.79 9.87
C HIS A 147 7.81 7.97 10.94
N LEU A 148 6.87 7.03 10.96
CA LEU A 148 5.72 6.97 11.87
C LEU A 148 5.55 5.52 12.37
N PRO A 149 4.74 5.27 13.41
CA PRO A 149 4.58 3.91 13.96
C PRO A 149 4.19 2.88 12.89
N GLY A 150 3.34 3.26 11.93
CA GLY A 150 2.90 2.43 10.81
C GLY A 150 3.63 2.64 9.47
N ILE A 151 4.54 3.61 9.38
CA ILE A 151 5.23 3.96 8.13
C ILE A 151 6.72 4.03 8.42
N PHE A 152 7.50 3.10 7.87
CA PHE A 152 8.93 3.05 8.14
C PHE A 152 9.73 2.51 6.97
N SER A 153 10.94 3.05 6.82
CA SER A 153 11.90 2.56 5.83
C SER A 153 12.49 1.22 6.27
N VAL A 154 12.65 0.33 5.29
CA VAL A 154 13.37 -0.94 5.42
C VAL A 154 14.68 -0.97 4.64
N GLY A 155 15.10 0.19 4.12
CA GLY A 155 16.30 0.32 3.30
C GLY A 155 16.14 -0.34 1.92
N GLN A 156 17.26 -0.73 1.32
CA GLN A 156 17.27 -1.46 0.06
C GLN A 156 16.85 -2.92 0.28
N VAL A 157 15.87 -3.38 -0.51
CA VAL A 157 15.49 -4.81 -0.53
C VAL A 157 16.03 -5.50 -1.77
N ALA A 158 16.56 -6.70 -1.60
CA ALA A 158 17.05 -7.52 -2.70
C ALA A 158 15.91 -7.99 -3.61
N GLY A 159 16.10 -7.85 -4.92
CA GLY A 159 15.09 -8.19 -5.94
C GLY A 159 14.15 -7.03 -6.30
N LEU A 160 14.22 -5.90 -5.60
CA LEU A 160 13.54 -4.66 -5.97
C LEU A 160 14.49 -3.71 -6.73
N PRO A 161 13.95 -2.72 -7.46
CA PRO A 161 14.75 -1.64 -8.03
C PRO A 161 15.65 -0.96 -6.99
N LYS A 162 16.75 -0.36 -7.45
CA LYS A 162 17.65 0.39 -6.57
C LYS A 162 16.90 1.58 -5.95
N GLY A 163 16.94 1.68 -4.63
CA GLY A 163 16.24 2.69 -3.86
C GLY A 163 15.88 2.22 -2.46
N GLU A 164 15.63 3.19 -1.59
CA GLU A 164 15.07 2.95 -0.28
C GLU A 164 13.60 2.50 -0.41
N THR A 165 13.22 1.46 0.32
CA THR A 165 11.85 0.94 0.35
C THR A 165 11.20 1.30 1.67
N THR A 166 9.99 1.85 1.62
CA THR A 166 9.17 2.17 2.79
C THR A 166 7.97 1.25 2.87
N VAL A 167 7.71 0.71 4.06
CA VAL A 167 6.57 -0.14 4.38
C VAL A 167 5.43 0.71 4.94
N LEU A 168 4.21 0.41 4.51
CA LEU A 168 3.01 1.18 4.84
C LEU A 168 1.97 0.29 5.53
N VAL A 169 2.21 -0.02 6.81
CA VAL A 169 1.34 -0.91 7.61
C VAL A 169 -0.05 -0.31 7.82
N SER A 170 -0.16 1.02 7.84
CA SER A 170 -1.44 1.74 7.89
C SER A 170 -2.34 1.44 6.69
N ASP A 171 -1.75 1.06 5.57
CA ASP A 171 -2.44 0.88 4.29
C ASP A 171 -2.60 -0.61 3.96
N MET A 172 -2.45 -1.47 4.98
CA MET A 172 -2.63 -2.92 4.83
C MET A 172 -4.03 -3.22 4.31
N THR A 173 -4.10 -4.10 3.32
CA THR A 173 -5.37 -4.39 2.63
C THR A 173 -5.40 -5.84 2.14
N ARG A 174 -6.59 -6.27 1.72
CA ARG A 174 -6.82 -7.59 1.13
C ARG A 174 -6.97 -7.46 -0.38
N VAL A 175 -6.23 -8.30 -1.10
CA VAL A 175 -6.26 -8.36 -2.57
C VAL A 175 -6.46 -9.79 -3.04
N SER A 176 -7.03 -9.97 -4.23
CA SER A 176 -7.17 -11.29 -4.86
C SER A 176 -5.80 -11.80 -5.31
N ARG A 177 -5.57 -13.12 -5.26
CA ARG A 177 -4.34 -13.76 -5.77
C ARG A 177 -4.13 -13.48 -7.25
N LYS A 178 -5.19 -13.30 -8.03
CA LYS A 178 -5.11 -12.94 -9.46
C LYS A 178 -4.36 -11.64 -9.72
N ARG A 179 -4.37 -10.74 -8.73
CA ARG A 179 -3.70 -9.43 -8.77
C ARG A 179 -2.24 -9.49 -8.34
N LEU A 180 -1.75 -10.67 -7.91
CA LEU A 180 -0.42 -10.85 -7.37
C LEU A 180 0.49 -11.61 -8.34
N SER A 181 1.71 -11.12 -8.50
CA SER A 181 2.76 -11.76 -9.26
C SER A 181 4.03 -11.89 -8.42
N LYS A 182 4.66 -13.07 -8.46
CA LYS A 182 5.93 -13.31 -7.76
C LYS A 182 7.06 -12.49 -8.36
N ILE A 183 7.92 -11.98 -7.49
CA ILE A 183 9.14 -11.30 -7.91
C ILE A 183 10.32 -12.23 -7.65
N MET A 184 10.94 -12.67 -8.73
CA MET A 184 12.12 -13.54 -8.69
C MET A 184 13.35 -12.74 -9.12
N TYR A 185 14.49 -12.95 -8.43
CA TYR A 185 15.75 -12.32 -8.78
C TYR A 185 16.92 -13.30 -8.67
N LYS A 186 18.00 -13.02 -9.39
CA LYS A 186 19.24 -13.82 -9.35
C LYS A 186 20.09 -13.41 -8.15
N HIS A 187 20.00 -14.18 -7.07
CA HIS A 187 20.82 -14.00 -5.88
C HIS A 187 22.27 -14.49 -6.13
N PRO A 188 23.31 -13.71 -5.75
CA PRO A 188 24.71 -14.03 -6.05
C PRO A 188 25.17 -15.42 -5.61
N ARG A 189 24.69 -15.89 -4.46
CA ARG A 189 25.09 -17.18 -3.87
C ARG A 189 24.08 -18.31 -4.04
N ASN A 190 22.82 -17.98 -4.36
CA ASN A 190 21.71 -18.91 -4.16
C ASN A 190 20.85 -19.11 -5.43
N GLY A 191 21.33 -18.66 -6.59
CA GLY A 191 20.58 -18.72 -7.83
C GLY A 191 19.31 -17.86 -7.81
N VAL A 192 18.27 -18.30 -8.50
CA VAL A 192 17.01 -17.56 -8.61
C VAL A 192 16.19 -17.74 -7.31
N LYS A 193 15.85 -16.64 -6.64
CA LYS A 193 15.07 -16.62 -5.39
C LYS A 193 13.95 -15.58 -5.45
N ALA A 194 12.89 -15.83 -4.67
CA ALA A 194 11.84 -14.84 -4.46
C ALA A 194 12.36 -13.65 -3.64
N ALA A 195 11.93 -12.44 -3.99
CA ALA A 195 12.15 -11.26 -3.17
C ALA A 195 11.42 -11.42 -1.83
N LYS A 196 12.12 -11.19 -0.73
CA LYS A 196 11.59 -11.40 0.62
C LYS A 196 12.20 -10.39 1.59
N LEU A 197 11.37 -9.89 2.50
CA LEU A 197 11.85 -9.02 3.56
C LEU A 197 12.62 -9.84 4.63
N PRO A 198 13.77 -9.37 5.12
CA PRO A 198 14.50 -10.03 6.21
C PRO A 198 13.66 -10.21 7.48
N ASN A 199 13.88 -11.32 8.19
CA ASN A 199 13.13 -11.66 9.42
C ASN A 199 13.12 -10.58 10.53
N PRO A 200 14.17 -9.78 10.77
CA PRO A 200 14.11 -8.72 11.78
C PRO A 200 12.95 -7.73 11.59
N TRP A 201 12.50 -7.54 10.34
CA TRP A 201 11.36 -6.68 10.04
C TRP A 201 10.00 -7.29 10.42
N LEU A 202 9.92 -8.60 10.64
CA LEU A 202 8.71 -9.26 11.10
C LEU A 202 8.21 -8.61 12.39
N THR A 203 9.10 -8.52 13.39
CA THR A 203 8.79 -7.96 14.71
C THR A 203 8.34 -6.51 14.58
N ARG A 204 9.05 -5.70 13.79
CA ARG A 204 8.70 -4.28 13.60
C ARG A 204 7.33 -4.08 12.91
N ILE A 205 6.97 -4.95 11.96
CA ILE A 205 5.65 -4.96 11.34
C ILE A 205 4.57 -5.36 12.35
N GLN A 206 4.81 -6.40 13.18
CA GLN A 206 3.87 -6.81 14.23
C GLN A 206 3.62 -5.67 15.22
N GLU A 207 4.68 -5.00 15.67
CA GLU A 207 4.60 -3.81 16.53
C GLU A 207 3.75 -2.72 15.86
N ALA A 208 3.98 -2.41 14.58
CA ALA A 208 3.17 -1.44 13.85
C ALA A 208 1.69 -1.82 13.77
N ILE A 209 1.38 -3.10 13.51
CA ILE A 209 0.00 -3.59 13.45
C ILE A 209 -0.70 -3.39 14.79
N VAL A 210 -0.04 -3.73 15.89
CA VAL A 210 -0.61 -3.60 17.23
C VAL A 210 -0.90 -2.14 17.57
N VAL A 211 -0.01 -1.22 17.19
CA VAL A 211 -0.25 0.22 17.37
C VAL A 211 -1.45 0.69 16.55
N ILE A 212 -1.50 0.34 15.26
CA ILE A 212 -2.51 0.87 14.33
C ILE A 212 -3.90 0.27 14.57
N TYR A 213 -3.98 -1.06 14.70
CA TYR A 213 -5.24 -1.79 14.69
C TYR A 213 -5.76 -2.14 16.10
N SER A 214 -4.88 -2.24 17.09
CA SER A 214 -5.29 -2.48 18.49
C SER A 214 -5.31 -1.21 19.35
N GLY A 215 -4.80 -0.09 18.84
CA GLY A 215 -4.77 1.19 19.55
C GLY A 215 -3.81 1.23 20.74
N GLU A 216 -2.84 0.31 20.79
CA GLU A 216 -1.80 0.34 21.83
C GLU A 216 -0.88 1.54 21.61
N LYS A 217 -0.53 2.23 22.71
CA LYS A 217 0.34 3.41 22.65
C LYS A 217 1.78 3.01 22.41
N THR A 218 2.49 3.81 21.60
CA THR A 218 3.95 3.67 21.51
C THR A 218 4.63 4.20 22.76
N PHE A 219 5.87 3.78 22.99
CA PHE A 219 6.71 4.34 24.05
C PHE A 219 6.81 5.86 23.96
N GLU A 220 7.11 6.41 22.77
CA GLU A 220 7.18 7.86 22.54
C GLU A 220 5.86 8.55 22.87
N GLU A 221 4.73 8.00 22.40
CA GLU A 221 3.41 8.57 22.64
C GLU A 221 3.08 8.58 24.14
N TYR A 222 3.41 7.51 24.86
CA TYR A 222 3.20 7.43 26.30
C TYR A 222 4.03 8.49 27.03
N ILE A 223 5.32 8.63 26.71
CA ILE A 223 6.18 9.66 27.30
C ILE A 223 5.59 11.06 27.05
N ILE A 224 5.16 11.37 25.83
CA ILE A 224 4.59 12.68 25.49
C ILE A 224 3.29 12.96 26.24
N ASN A 225 2.36 11.99 26.26
CA ASN A 225 0.98 12.25 26.69
C ASN A 225 0.74 11.94 28.18
N ASN A 226 1.50 11.01 28.77
CA ASN A 226 1.23 10.47 30.09
C ASN A 226 2.28 10.85 31.16
N CYS A 227 3.51 11.21 30.76
CA CYS A 227 4.60 11.50 31.71
C CYS A 227 4.81 13.00 31.99
N GLY A 228 3.77 13.83 31.87
CA GLY A 228 3.88 15.27 32.14
C GLY A 228 5.00 15.95 31.35
N VAL A 229 5.83 16.73 32.04
CA VAL A 229 7.05 17.35 31.47
C VAL A 229 8.33 16.53 31.72
N ALA A 230 8.21 15.37 32.36
CA ALA A 230 9.37 14.54 32.70
C ALA A 230 9.93 13.81 31.47
N MET A 231 11.24 13.66 31.38
CA MET A 231 11.94 13.00 30.26
C MET A 231 12.76 11.79 30.73
N PRO A 232 12.98 10.77 29.88
CA PRO A 232 13.86 9.66 30.22
C PRO A 232 15.28 10.14 30.52
N LYS A 233 15.87 9.67 31.63
CA LYS A 233 17.25 9.95 32.00
C LYS A 233 18.27 9.48 30.95
N ASP A 234 17.99 8.35 30.30
CA ASP A 234 18.77 7.85 29.18
C ASP A 234 18.00 8.01 27.86
N LEU A 235 18.42 8.96 27.04
CA LEU A 235 17.81 9.23 25.73
C LEU A 235 17.97 8.06 24.74
N LYS A 236 18.94 7.16 24.94
CA LYS A 236 19.09 5.95 24.09
C LYS A 236 17.87 5.03 24.19
N VAL A 237 17.15 5.07 25.31
CA VAL A 237 15.89 4.34 25.47
C VAL A 237 14.86 4.83 24.47
N LEU A 238 14.78 6.14 24.21
CA LEU A 238 13.90 6.67 23.17
C LEU A 238 14.30 6.16 21.78
N ASN A 239 15.59 6.12 21.45
CA ASN A 239 16.06 5.60 20.15
C ASN A 239 15.67 4.14 19.91
N THR A 240 15.69 3.32 20.96
CA THR A 240 15.46 1.88 20.86
C THR A 240 14.00 1.48 20.99
N LEU A 241 13.20 2.24 21.74
CA LEU A 241 11.82 1.88 22.08
C LEU A 241 10.77 2.76 21.42
N ARG A 242 11.16 3.87 20.75
CA ARG A 242 10.27 4.92 20.22
C ARG A 242 8.89 4.44 19.75
N TYR A 243 8.88 3.46 18.86
CA TYR A 243 7.68 2.95 18.18
C TYR A 243 7.20 1.60 18.70
N LYS A 244 7.82 1.06 19.76
CA LYS A 244 7.37 -0.18 20.36
C LYS A 244 6.07 0.07 21.13
N PRO A 245 5.04 -0.77 20.93
CA PRO A 245 3.82 -0.67 21.72
C PRO A 245 4.07 -1.17 23.14
N ILE A 246 3.56 -0.43 24.10
CA ILE A 246 3.79 -0.68 25.52
C ILE A 246 2.53 -0.52 26.35
N LYS A 247 2.55 -1.14 27.53
CA LYS A 247 1.63 -0.86 28.64
C LYS A 247 2.46 -0.37 29.81
N GLY A 248 2.06 0.73 30.43
CA GLY A 248 2.84 1.27 31.55
C GLY A 248 2.02 2.10 32.52
N SER A 249 2.70 2.51 33.58
CA SER A 249 2.20 3.42 34.61
C SER A 249 3.34 4.37 35.00
N PHE A 250 3.00 5.65 35.17
CA PHE A 250 3.95 6.68 35.55
C PHE A 250 3.57 7.23 36.92
N ASP A 251 4.54 7.25 37.83
CA ASP A 251 4.40 7.87 39.14
C ASP A 251 5.11 9.22 39.15
N SER A 252 4.33 10.31 39.27
CA SER A 252 4.84 11.67 39.30
C SER A 252 5.62 12.03 40.57
N HIS A 253 5.44 11.28 41.65
CA HIS A 253 6.15 11.55 42.91
C HIS A 253 7.56 10.94 42.89
N THR A 254 7.68 9.71 42.40
CA THR A 254 8.97 9.00 42.33
C THR A 254 9.70 9.19 41.01
N LEU A 255 9.04 9.80 40.01
CA LEU A 255 9.51 9.93 38.62
C LEU A 255 9.91 8.60 37.98
N LYS A 256 9.31 7.50 38.44
CA LYS A 256 9.52 6.18 37.86
C LYS A 256 8.45 5.89 36.83
N PHE A 257 8.90 5.44 35.67
CA PHE A 257 8.04 4.93 34.62
C PHE A 257 8.23 3.42 34.52
N ASN A 258 7.20 2.69 34.95
CA ASN A 258 7.13 1.24 34.80
C ASN A 258 6.38 0.91 33.52
N TYR A 259 6.95 0.07 32.68
CA TYR A 259 6.33 -0.37 31.45
C TYR A 259 6.66 -1.82 31.14
N ARG A 260 5.84 -2.43 30.31
CA ARG A 260 6.12 -3.70 29.65
C ARG A 260 5.83 -3.57 28.17
N LEU A 261 6.59 -4.29 27.35
CA LEU A 261 6.28 -4.41 25.93
C LEU A 261 4.95 -5.17 25.77
N TRP A 262 4.21 -4.86 24.72
CA TRP A 262 2.89 -5.47 24.46
C TRP A 262 2.91 -7.00 24.41
N ASN A 263 4.02 -7.59 23.95
CA ASN A 263 4.23 -9.03 23.78
C ASN A 263 5.12 -9.64 24.88
N ASP A 264 5.41 -8.88 25.93
CA ASP A 264 6.25 -9.32 27.04
C ASP A 264 5.48 -9.21 28.37
N ASN A 265 5.77 -10.13 29.27
CA ASN A 265 5.26 -10.14 30.63
C ASN A 265 6.26 -9.51 31.60
N GLN A 266 7.51 -9.32 31.20
CA GLN A 266 8.51 -8.68 32.03
C GLN A 266 8.26 -7.18 32.13
N GLU A 267 8.08 -6.71 33.36
CA GLU A 267 8.04 -5.29 33.67
C GLU A 267 9.46 -4.72 33.73
N GLN A 268 9.61 -3.53 33.17
CA GLN A 268 10.83 -2.75 33.11
C GLN A 268 10.55 -1.40 33.75
N CYS A 269 11.55 -0.86 34.46
CA CYS A 269 11.45 0.43 35.13
C CYS A 269 12.54 1.34 34.57
N ILE A 270 12.18 2.57 34.22
CA ILE A 270 13.13 3.63 33.93
C ILE A 270 12.87 4.85 34.80
N GLU A 271 13.96 5.56 35.09
CA GLU A 271 13.93 6.84 35.80
C GLU A 271 13.70 7.97 34.80
N LEU A 272 12.76 8.85 35.13
CA LEU A 272 12.54 10.11 34.43
C LEU A 272 13.09 11.28 35.24
N LEU A 273 13.42 12.37 34.57
CA LEU A 273 13.89 13.62 35.17
C LEU A 273 12.87 14.72 34.92
N ASN A 274 12.64 15.55 35.94
CA ASN A 274 11.95 16.81 35.75
C ASN A 274 12.91 17.83 35.14
N PRO A 275 12.38 18.80 34.38
CA PRO A 275 13.20 19.87 33.84
C PRO A 275 13.65 20.81 34.97
N ASN A 276 14.87 21.32 34.86
CA ASN A 276 15.47 22.34 35.73
C ASN A 276 14.73 23.68 35.64
N GLU A 277 14.03 23.90 34.52
CA GLU A 277 13.24 25.08 34.26
C GLU A 277 11.77 24.74 34.01
N LYS A 278 10.88 25.70 34.26
CA LYS A 278 9.46 25.53 33.98
C LYS A 278 9.23 25.52 32.47
N ILE A 279 8.89 24.36 31.93
CA ILE A 279 8.40 24.19 30.56
C ILE A 279 6.98 23.64 30.58
N ASP A 280 6.29 23.74 29.45
CA ASP A 280 4.98 23.11 29.25
C ASP A 280 5.07 21.79 28.48
N LYS A 281 3.96 21.05 28.44
CA LYS A 281 3.87 19.78 27.70
C LYS A 281 4.08 19.96 26.19
N PHE A 282 3.73 21.14 25.64
CA PHE A 282 3.89 21.44 24.23
C PHE A 282 5.36 21.56 23.84
N THR A 283 6.15 22.26 24.65
CA THR A 283 7.61 22.41 24.51
C THR A 283 8.28 21.05 24.56
N LYS A 284 7.97 20.21 25.55
CA LYS A 284 8.48 18.83 25.62
C LYS A 284 8.12 18.02 24.37
N LYS A 285 6.88 18.11 23.89
CA LYS A 285 6.43 17.38 22.70
C LYS A 285 7.22 17.78 21.46
N ASN A 286 7.53 19.06 21.30
CA ASN A 286 8.33 19.54 20.18
C ASN A 286 9.79 19.12 20.35
N LEU A 287 10.35 19.22 21.55
CA LEU A 287 11.70 18.75 21.85
C LEU A 287 11.88 17.28 21.48
N ILE A 288 10.96 16.39 21.88
CA ILE A 288 11.00 14.97 21.52
C ILE A 288 10.94 14.79 19.99
N LYS A 289 10.10 15.54 19.28
CA LYS A 289 10.05 15.45 17.81
C LYS A 289 11.36 15.90 17.16
N ASP A 290 11.95 16.96 17.67
CA ASP A 290 13.15 17.59 17.12
C ASP A 290 14.41 16.74 17.36
N LEU A 291 14.47 16.01 18.49
CA LEU A 291 15.49 14.99 18.77
C LEU A 291 15.57 13.90 17.68
N PHE A 292 14.47 13.70 16.93
CA PHE A 292 14.41 12.74 15.83
C PHE A 292 14.20 13.38 14.47
N SER A 293 14.55 14.66 14.33
CA SER A 293 14.54 15.32 13.03
C SER A 293 15.55 14.68 12.07
N GLU A 294 15.18 14.65 10.79
CA GLU A 294 16.12 14.33 9.70
C GLU A 294 17.15 15.45 9.49
N ASP A 295 16.79 16.68 9.89
CA ASP A 295 17.69 17.83 9.88
C ASP A 295 18.65 17.76 11.07
N GLN A 296 19.95 17.68 10.75
CA GLN A 296 21.02 17.59 11.72
C GLN A 296 21.08 18.81 12.64
N LEU A 297 20.86 20.03 12.13
CA LEU A 297 20.94 21.25 12.93
C LEU A 297 19.80 21.28 13.96
N ILE A 298 18.59 20.89 13.55
CA ILE A 298 17.44 20.80 14.45
C ILE A 298 17.71 19.77 15.54
N ARG A 299 18.24 18.60 15.18
CA ARG A 299 18.55 17.53 16.14
C ARG A 299 19.62 17.96 17.14
N GLU A 300 20.73 18.52 16.68
CA GLU A 300 21.81 18.99 17.57
C GLU A 300 21.34 20.12 18.51
N THR A 301 20.45 20.99 18.02
CA THR A 301 19.83 22.04 18.85
C THR A 301 18.93 21.43 19.92
N ALA A 302 18.12 20.43 19.56
CA ALA A 302 17.27 19.71 20.50
C ALA A 302 18.07 18.91 21.53
N GLU A 303 19.18 18.28 21.15
CA GLU A 303 20.08 17.58 22.07
C GLU A 303 20.66 18.55 23.11
N LYS A 304 21.18 19.70 22.67
CA LYS A 304 21.69 20.74 23.57
C LYS A 304 20.63 21.27 24.53
N GLU A 305 19.43 21.53 24.01
CA GLU A 305 18.31 22.01 24.83
C GLU A 305 17.85 20.94 25.83
N CYS A 306 17.88 19.66 25.44
CA CYS A 306 17.58 18.56 26.34
C CYS A 306 18.61 18.43 27.47
N SER A 307 19.91 18.52 27.16
CA SER A 307 20.97 18.54 28.17
C SER A 307 20.83 19.72 29.13
N ARG A 308 20.53 20.91 28.61
CA ARG A 308 20.32 22.12 29.42
C ARG A 308 19.13 21.98 30.37
N LEU A 309 18.01 21.47 29.88
CA LEU A 309 16.77 21.34 30.64
C LEU A 309 16.82 20.18 31.65
N TYR A 310 17.48 19.08 31.36
CA TYR A 310 17.37 17.84 32.15
C TYR A 310 18.69 17.34 32.75
N ASP A 311 19.82 18.02 32.51
CA ASP A 311 21.16 17.63 32.97
C ASP A 311 21.55 16.20 32.53
N ILE A 312 21.32 15.92 31.23
CA ILE A 312 21.61 14.65 30.54
C ILE A 312 22.78 14.82 29.58
#